data_AF-X1RXT1-F1
#
_entry.id   AF-X1RXT1-F1
#
_cell.length_a   1.000
_cell.length_b   1.000
_cell.length_c   1.000
_cell.angle_alpha   90.00
_cell.angle_beta   90.00
_cell.angle_gamma   90.00
#
_symmetry.space_group_name_H-M   'P 1'
#
loop_
_entity.id
_entity.type
_entity.pdbx_description
1 polymer ?
#
loop_
_entity_poly.entity_id
_entity_poly.type
_entity_poly.pdbx_seq_one_letter_code
_entity_poly.pdbx_strand_id
1 'polypeptide(L)' 'MIRGLYSAASAMLATARAQEVITNNIANVNTPGFKRNIPVYQSFSNIM' A
#
# COMPACT_ATOMS: atom_id res chain seq x y z
N MET A 1 5.51 18.71 -16.23
CA MET A 1 6.37 18.17 -15.14
C MET A 1 5.65 18.06 -13.80
N ILE A 2 4.98 19.10 -13.28
CA ILE A 2 4.37 19.10 -11.93
C ILE A 2 3.39 17.93 -11.68
N ARG A 3 2.46 17.67 -12.62
CA ARG A 3 1.50 16.54 -12.48
C ARG A 3 2.18 15.16 -12.42
N GLY A 4 3.30 14.99 -13.13
CA GLY A 4 4.09 13.76 -13.10
C GLY A 4 4.81 13.57 -11.76
N LEU A 5 5.32 14.66 -11.18
CA LEU A 5 5.92 14.63 -9.84
C LEU A 5 4.89 14.28 -8.76
N TYR A 6 3.68 14.85 -8.85
CA TYR A 6 2.57 14.47 -7.97
C TYR A 6 2.21 13.00 -8.13
N SER A 7 2.10 12.49 -9.35
CA SER A 7 1.84 11.05 -9.58
C SER A 7 2.94 10.16 -8.99
N ALA A 8 4.21 10.55 -9.13
CA ALA A 8 5.34 9.81 -8.58
C ALA A 8 5.36 9.84 -7.05
N ALA A 9 5.09 11.01 -6.44
CA ALA A 9 5.00 11.14 -4.99
C ALA A 9 3.82 10.35 -4.41
N SER A 10 2.65 10.38 -5.07
CA SER A 10 1.50 9.57 -4.69
C SER A 10 1.78 8.07 -4.82
N ALA A 11 2.47 7.64 -5.88
CA ALA A 11 2.89 6.26 -6.04
C ALA A 11 3.88 5.84 -4.93
N MET A 12 4.87 6.68 -4.61
CA MET A 12 5.81 6.42 -3.52
C MET A 12 5.09 6.25 -2.18
N LEU A 13 4.13 7.14 -1.87
CA LEU A 13 3.36 7.05 -0.64
C LEU A 13 2.53 5.76 -0.59
N ALA A 14 1.87 5.40 -1.70
CA ALA A 14 1.13 4.14 -1.80
C ALA A 14 2.04 2.92 -1.58
N THR A 15 3.25 2.92 -2.16
CA THR A 15 4.22 1.84 -1.96
C THR A 15 4.72 1.75 -0.52
N ALA A 16 4.94 2.90 0.15
CA ALA A 16 5.33 2.91 1.56
C ALA A 16 4.24 2.28 2.45
N ARG A 17 2.97 2.60 2.19
CA ARG A 17 1.84 2.01 2.94
C ARG A 17 1.68 0.52 2.67
N ALA A 18 1.88 0.07 1.43
CA ALA A 18 1.87 -1.35 1.13
C ALA A 18 3.02 -2.08 1.84
N GLN A 19 4.20 -1.47 1.95
CA GLN A 19 5.32 -2.02 2.69
C GLN A 19 5.03 -2.16 4.18
N GLU A 20 4.33 -1.19 4.80
CA GLU A 20 3.87 -1.30 6.19
C GLU A 20 2.92 -2.51 6.38
N VAL A 21 1.96 -2.69 5.46
CA VAL A 21 1.03 -3.84 5.50
C VAL A 21 1.77 -5.17 5.38
N ILE A 22 2.72 -5.26 4.44
CA ILE A 22 3.56 -6.46 4.26
C ILE A 22 4.37 -6.72 5.52
N THR A 23 4.98 -5.70 6.11
CA THR A 23 5.76 -5.80 7.34
C THR A 23 4.90 -6.32 8.50
N ASN A 24 3.68 -5.80 8.65
CA ASN A 24 2.74 -6.25 9.68
C ASN A 24 2.34 -7.73 9.48
N ASN A 25 2.07 -8.14 8.24
CA ASN A 25 1.75 -9.53 7.93
C ASN A 25 2.90 -10.47 8.27
N ILE A 26 4.14 -10.09 7.96
CA ILE A 26 5.34 -10.88 8.27
C ILE A 26 5.52 -10.97 9.78
N ALA A 27 5.38 -9.86 10.50
CA ALA A 27 5.52 -9.83 11.96
C ALA A 27 4.50 -10.74 12.67
N ASN A 28 3.30 -10.91 12.11
CA ASN A 28 2.23 -11.71 12.70
C ASN A 28 2.05 -13.09 12.06
N VAL A 29 2.99 -13.56 11.23
CA VAL A 29 2.86 -14.83 10.50
C VAL A 29 2.70 -16.06 11.41
N ASN A 30 3.28 -16.00 12.61
CA ASN A 30 3.23 -17.08 13.59
C ASN A 30 2.11 -16.92 14.62
N THR A 31 1.32 -15.85 14.54
CA THR A 31 0.23 -15.59 15.48
C THR A 31 -0.99 -16.44 15.11
N PRO A 32 -1.41 -17.41 15.95
CA PRO A 32 -2.57 -18.25 15.64
C PRO A 32 -3.84 -17.42 15.46
N GLY A 33 -4.57 -17.65 14.37
CA GLY A 33 -5.81 -16.93 14.08
C GLY A 33 -5.61 -15.54 13.42
N PHE A 34 -4.38 -15.14 13.12
CA PHE A 34 -4.12 -13.88 12.41
C PHE A 34 -4.68 -13.90 10.97
N LYS A 35 -5.39 -12.83 10.59
CA LYS A 35 -5.89 -12.61 9.23
C LYS A 35 -5.00 -11.60 8.53
N ARG A 36 -4.32 -12.04 7.46
CA ARG A 36 -3.45 -11.18 6.67
C ARG A 36 -4.24 -10.11 5.91
N ASN A 37 -3.64 -8.94 5.75
CA ASN A 37 -4.19 -7.84 4.97
C ASN A 37 -3.47 -7.76 3.61
N ILE A 38 -4.20 -7.53 2.52
CA ILE A 38 -3.60 -7.43 1.18
C ILE A 38 -3.75 -5.98 0.70
N PRO A 39 -2.65 -5.26 0.42
CA PRO A 39 -2.73 -3.92 -0.13
C PRO A 39 -3.27 -3.99 -1.57
N VAL A 40 -4.28 -3.18 -1.87
CA VAL A 40 -4.87 -3.06 -3.22
C VAL A 40 -4.57 -1.66 -3.74
N TYR A 41 -4.02 -1.58 -4.94
CA TYR A 41 -3.77 -0.32 -5.63
C TYR A 41 -4.92 -0.02 -6.59
N GLN A 42 -5.42 1.20 -6.56
CA GLN A 42 -6.42 1.67 -7.52
C GLN A 42 -5.99 3.02 -8.09
N SER A 43 -6.32 3.25 -9.36
CA SER A 43 -6.08 4.53 -10.01
C SER A 43 -7.04 5.57 -9.44
N PHE A 44 -6.53 6.77 -9.18
CA PHE A 44 -7.34 7.90 -8.70
C PHE A 44 -8.54 8.21 -9.60
N SER A 45 -8.44 7.94 -10.91
CA SER A 45 -9.54 8.14 -11.86
C SER A 45 -10.69 7.14 -11.73
N ASN A 46 -10.53 6.05 -10.99
CA ASN A 46 -11.55 4.99 -10.84
C ASN A 46 -12.36 5.13 -9.54
N ILE A 47 -11.86 5.94 -8.59
CA ILE A 47 -12.47 6.19 -7.27
C ILE A 47 -13.19 7.55 -7.19
N MET A 48 -13.25 8.30 -8.30
CA MET A 48 -13.96 9.58 -8.45
C MET A 48 -15.02 9.46 -9.53
#